data_AF-A0A521WF96-F1
#
_entry.id   AF-A0A521WF96-F1
#
_cell.length_a   1.000
_cell.length_b   1.000
_cell.length_c   1.000
_cell.angle_alpha   90.00
_cell.angle_beta   90.00
_cell.angle_gamma   90.00
#
_symmetry.space_group_name_H-M   'P 1'
#
loop_
_entity.id
_entity.type
_entity.pdbx_description
1 polymer ?
#
loop_
_entity_poly.entity_id
_entity_poly.type
_entity_poly.pdbx_seq_one_letter_code
_entity_poly.pdbx_strand_id
1 'polypeptide(L)'
;MAAAFGRANPVGFTAWHVPAVMDRALHTWMRGLPELRTNGDLASRPGVNPPFAPFGITGDDAVGVAAAVAPAEVLAYADAVYAAAMQLIDSLDDAALDRVPDTRSHGTRLPQHQTPGLPRRGRRHVRHAGVEAARRAVLRPRARARRRDQGELAGAAFARVARG
;
A
#
# COMPACT_ATOMS: atom_id res chain seq x y z
N MET A 1 -13.48 27.65 12.22
CA MET A 1 -14.16 26.33 12.14
C MET A 1 -13.09 25.27 11.98
N ALA A 2 -12.54 24.76 13.09
CA ALA A 2 -11.51 23.73 13.07
C ALA A 2 -12.18 22.37 12.78
N ALA A 3 -11.86 21.76 11.64
CA ALA A 3 -12.51 20.55 11.18
C ALA A 3 -12.12 19.33 12.03
N ALA A 4 -13.07 18.40 12.20
CA ALA A 4 -13.07 17.21 13.06
C ALA A 4 -12.06 16.09 12.70
N PHE A 5 -10.90 16.41 12.10
CA PHE A 5 -9.97 15.43 11.53
C PHE A 5 -8.59 15.40 12.18
N GLY A 6 -8.42 15.87 13.42
CA GLY A 6 -7.10 15.99 14.10
C GLY A 6 -6.28 14.69 14.26
N ARG A 7 -6.79 13.53 13.81
CA ARG A 7 -6.09 12.24 13.78
C ARG A 7 -6.11 11.53 12.42
N ALA A 8 -6.82 12.06 11.43
CA ALA A 8 -6.90 11.44 10.11
C ALA A 8 -5.77 11.94 9.22
N ASN A 9 -5.25 11.06 8.37
CA ASN A 9 -4.30 11.46 7.34
C ASN A 9 -4.98 12.41 6.34
N PRO A 10 -4.29 13.48 5.87
CA PRO A 10 -4.82 14.31 4.80
C PRO A 10 -5.12 13.50 3.54
N VAL A 11 -6.15 13.91 2.79
CA VAL A 11 -6.56 13.21 1.56
C VAL A 11 -5.44 13.22 0.52
N GLY A 12 -4.79 14.36 0.31
CA GLY A 12 -3.65 14.47 -0.62
C GLY A 12 -2.51 13.52 -0.25
N PHE A 13 -2.17 13.44 1.04
CA PHE A 13 -1.20 12.46 1.53
C PHE A 13 -1.65 11.03 1.26
N THR A 14 -2.91 10.69 1.56
CA THR A 14 -3.43 9.34 1.35
C THR A 14 -3.38 8.93 -0.12
N ALA A 15 -3.76 9.85 -1.01
CA ALA A 15 -3.75 9.63 -2.46
C ALA A 15 -2.34 9.34 -2.99
N TRP A 16 -1.32 10.03 -2.47
CA TRP A 16 0.09 9.78 -2.81
C TRP A 16 0.67 8.54 -2.11
N HIS A 17 0.32 8.34 -0.84
CA HIS A 17 0.87 7.29 0.03
C HIS A 17 0.62 5.89 -0.53
N VAL A 18 -0.60 5.63 -1.01
CA VAL A 18 -0.98 4.31 -1.51
C VAL A 18 -0.09 3.86 -2.68
N PRO A 19 0.00 4.60 -3.81
CA PRO A 19 0.90 4.21 -4.90
C PRO A 19 2.37 4.25 -4.48
N ALA A 20 2.80 5.16 -3.60
CA ALA A 20 4.20 5.20 -3.14
C ALA A 20 4.61 3.98 -2.30
N VAL A 21 3.73 3.46 -1.45
CA VAL A 21 3.96 2.19 -0.73
C VAL A 21 4.02 1.00 -1.70
N MET A 22 3.11 0.96 -2.68
CA MET A 22 3.10 -0.08 -3.70
C MET A 22 4.37 -0.06 -4.55
N ASP A 23 4.77 1.12 -5.03
CA ASP A 23 5.99 1.34 -5.79
C ASP A 23 7.21 0.81 -5.04
N ARG A 24 7.36 1.19 -3.76
CA ARG A 24 8.44 0.71 -2.91
C ARG A 24 8.41 -0.80 -2.70
N ALA A 25 7.23 -1.40 -2.52
CA ALA A 25 7.11 -2.84 -2.37
C ALA A 25 7.52 -3.58 -3.65
N LEU A 26 7.00 -3.15 -4.80
CA LEU A 26 7.20 -3.79 -6.10
C LEU A 26 8.64 -3.62 -6.60
N HIS A 27 9.15 -2.38 -6.62
CA HIS A 27 10.46 -2.10 -7.20
C HIS A 27 11.57 -2.36 -6.20
N THR A 28 11.51 -1.76 -5.01
CA THR A 28 12.61 -1.87 -4.05
C THR A 28 12.56 -3.20 -3.31
N TRP A 29 11.49 -3.52 -2.58
CA TRP A 29 11.51 -4.71 -1.73
C TRP A 29 11.57 -6.01 -2.52
N MET A 30 10.70 -6.20 -3.51
CA MET A 30 10.64 -7.45 -4.28
C MET A 30 11.79 -7.59 -5.27
N ARG A 31 12.19 -6.50 -5.95
CA ARG A 31 13.09 -6.57 -7.11
C ARG A 31 14.46 -5.92 -6.90
N GLY A 32 14.66 -5.17 -5.81
CA GLY A 32 15.92 -4.47 -5.56
C GLY A 32 16.19 -3.29 -6.51
N LEU A 33 15.15 -2.78 -7.17
CA LEU A 33 15.17 -1.68 -8.11
C LEU A 33 14.79 -0.34 -7.42
N PRO A 34 15.23 0.80 -7.96
CA PRO A 34 14.73 2.10 -7.51
C PRO A 34 13.23 2.24 -7.77
N GLU A 35 12.54 2.95 -6.88
CA GLU A 35 11.13 3.31 -7.04
C GLU A 35 10.92 4.11 -8.34
N LEU A 36 9.78 3.93 -9.00
CA LEU A 36 9.41 4.68 -10.21
C LEU A 36 9.40 6.19 -9.94
N ARG A 37 8.92 6.63 -8.77
CA ARG A 37 8.94 8.05 -8.39
C ARG A 37 10.35 8.65 -8.36
N THR A 38 11.41 7.84 -8.31
CA THR A 38 12.80 8.33 -8.29
C THR A 38 13.51 8.26 -9.63
N ASN A 39 12.81 7.82 -10.68
CA ASN A 39 13.38 7.67 -12.01
C ASN A 39 12.64 8.55 -13.04
N GLY A 40 13.35 8.91 -14.11
CA GLY A 40 12.78 9.57 -15.29
C GLY A 40 11.97 10.83 -14.99
N ASP A 41 10.89 11.04 -15.73
CA ASP A 41 10.04 12.24 -15.69
C ASP A 41 9.23 12.39 -14.39
N LEU A 42 9.15 11.35 -13.56
CA LEU A 42 8.46 11.40 -12.28
C LEU A 42 9.34 11.98 -11.18
N ALA A 43 10.66 11.80 -11.27
CA ALA A 43 11.62 12.26 -10.27
C ALA A 43 11.65 13.79 -10.11
N SER A 44 11.38 14.51 -11.19
CA SER A 44 11.34 15.98 -11.23
C SER A 44 10.00 16.57 -10.75
N ARG A 45 8.97 15.74 -10.52
CA ARG A 45 7.64 16.21 -10.11
C ARG A 45 7.55 16.23 -8.58
N PRO A 46 7.49 17.41 -7.94
CA PRO A 46 7.47 17.51 -6.49
C PRO A 46 6.23 16.87 -5.85
N GLY A 47 5.09 16.83 -6.57
CA GLY A 47 3.87 16.15 -6.13
C GLY A 47 3.93 14.62 -6.22
N VAL A 48 4.95 14.05 -6.88
CA VAL A 48 5.15 12.59 -7.02
C VAL A 48 6.33 12.12 -6.19
N ASN A 49 7.41 12.89 -6.17
CA ASN A 49 8.64 12.56 -5.47
C ASN A 49 8.98 13.59 -4.37
N PRO A 50 8.12 13.76 -3.36
CA PRO A 50 8.49 14.59 -2.22
C PRO A 50 9.70 13.94 -1.51
N PRO A 51 10.53 14.74 -0.80
CA PRO A 51 11.79 14.29 -0.19
C PRO A 51 11.56 13.44 1.08
N PHE A 52 10.56 12.56 1.05
CA PHE A 52 10.09 11.76 2.16
C PHE A 52 9.97 10.29 1.75
N ALA A 53 10.17 9.40 2.71
CA ALA A 53 9.76 8.01 2.59
C ALA A 53 8.22 7.93 2.58
N PRO A 54 7.62 6.91 1.93
CA PRO A 54 6.17 6.74 1.90
C PRO A 54 5.53 6.46 3.26
N PHE A 55 6.32 6.20 4.31
CA PHE A 55 5.83 5.95 5.66
C PHE A 55 6.89 6.37 6.69
N GLY A 56 6.46 6.49 7.96
CA GLY A 56 7.35 6.87 9.06
C GLY A 56 7.66 8.37 9.12
N ILE A 57 6.84 9.20 8.48
CA ILE A 57 6.94 10.67 8.52
C ILE A 57 6.04 11.25 9.60
N THR A 58 6.27 12.51 9.96
CA THR A 58 5.45 13.21 10.95
C THR A 58 4.09 13.62 10.36
N GLY A 59 3.15 14.02 11.22
CA GLY A 59 1.88 14.58 10.78
C GLY A 59 2.04 15.87 9.96
N ASP A 60 2.99 16.72 10.37
CA ASP A 60 3.29 17.97 9.66
C ASP A 60 3.91 17.70 8.29
N ASP A 61 4.80 16.71 8.18
CA ASP A 61 5.33 16.26 6.89
C ASP A 61 4.22 15.72 5.99
N ALA A 62 3.26 14.96 6.54
CA ALA A 62 2.12 14.46 5.79
C ALA A 62 1.22 15.60 5.27
N VAL A 63 1.03 16.67 6.06
CA VAL A 63 0.35 17.89 5.59
C VAL A 63 1.14 18.57 4.48
N GLY A 64 2.47 18.64 4.59
CA GLY A 64 3.34 19.18 3.54
C GLY A 64 3.24 18.40 2.23
N VAL A 65 3.28 17.07 2.28
CA VAL A 65 3.04 16.21 1.11
C VAL A 65 1.66 16.48 0.52
N ALA A 66 0.62 16.54 1.36
CA ALA A 66 -0.74 16.77 0.92
C ALA A 66 -0.94 18.13 0.21
N ALA A 67 -0.16 19.14 0.57
CA ALA A 67 -0.18 20.45 -0.08
C ALA A 67 0.59 20.46 -1.40
N ALA A 68 1.58 19.59 -1.57
CA ALA A 68 2.43 19.52 -2.76
C ALA A 68 1.86 18.65 -3.89
N VAL A 69 0.95 17.73 -3.58
CA VAL A 69 0.38 16.81 -4.58
C VAL A 69 -0.60 17.52 -5.51
N ALA A 70 -0.42 17.32 -6.82
CA ALA A 70 -1.43 17.65 -7.81
C ALA A 70 -2.25 16.39 -8.16
N PRO A 71 -3.60 16.44 -8.18
CA PRO A 71 -4.43 15.27 -8.45
C PRO A 71 -4.06 14.53 -9.75
N ALA A 72 -3.82 15.27 -10.83
CA ALA A 72 -3.44 14.69 -12.13
C ALA A 72 -2.08 13.97 -12.07
N GLU A 73 -1.12 14.50 -11.32
CA GLU A 73 0.20 13.88 -11.18
C GLU A 73 0.14 12.61 -10.33
N VAL A 74 -0.61 12.64 -9.23
CA VAL A 74 -0.80 11.46 -8.37
C VAL A 74 -1.56 10.36 -9.09
N LEU A 75 -2.56 10.71 -9.90
CA LEU A 75 -3.28 9.73 -10.74
C LEU A 75 -2.36 9.12 -11.79
N ALA A 76 -1.59 9.94 -12.53
CA ALA A 76 -0.64 9.43 -13.50
C ALA A 76 0.45 8.54 -12.85
N TYR A 77 0.89 8.89 -11.64
CA TYR A 77 1.81 8.06 -10.87
C TYR A 77 1.16 6.74 -10.44
N ALA A 78 -0.08 6.77 -9.94
CA ALA A 78 -0.82 5.56 -9.58
C ALA A 78 -1.03 4.63 -10.78
N ASP A 79 -1.34 5.18 -11.96
CA ASP A 79 -1.48 4.41 -13.20
C ASP A 79 -0.15 3.74 -13.60
N ALA A 80 0.97 4.46 -13.47
CA ALA A 80 2.30 3.90 -13.76
C ALA A 80 2.66 2.75 -12.79
N VAL A 81 2.38 2.92 -11.50
CA VAL A 81 2.61 1.87 -10.49
C VAL A 81 1.70 0.67 -10.72
N TYR A 82 0.43 0.91 -11.07
CA TYR A 82 -0.52 -0.14 -11.40
C TYR A 82 -0.08 -0.94 -12.64
N ALA A 83 0.32 -0.25 -13.71
CA ALA A 83 0.85 -0.90 -14.91
C ALA A 83 2.08 -1.77 -14.59
N ALA A 84 3.01 -1.27 -13.79
CA ALA A 84 4.18 -2.03 -13.35
C ALA A 84 3.81 -3.24 -12.47
N ALA A 85 2.79 -3.10 -11.62
CA ALA A 85 2.26 -4.20 -10.82
C ALA A 85 1.67 -5.30 -11.72
N MET A 86 0.89 -4.91 -12.73
CA MET A 86 0.28 -5.87 -13.64
C MET A 86 1.31 -6.58 -14.51
N GLN A 87 2.29 -5.85 -15.03
CA GLN A 87 3.43 -6.45 -15.75
C GLN A 87 4.21 -7.44 -14.88
N LEU A 88 4.42 -7.12 -13.60
CA LEU A 88 5.06 -8.04 -12.68
C LEU A 88 4.21 -9.31 -12.52
N ILE A 89 2.94 -9.16 -12.17
CA ILE A 89 2.03 -10.30 -11.96
C ILE A 89 1.98 -11.22 -13.18
N ASP A 90 1.91 -10.65 -14.38
CA ASP A 90 1.88 -11.39 -15.65
C ASP A 90 3.18 -12.16 -15.91
N SER A 91 4.31 -11.67 -15.38
CA SER A 91 5.63 -12.29 -15.53
C SER A 91 5.99 -13.33 -14.47
N LEU A 92 5.21 -13.44 -13.39
CA LEU A 92 5.53 -14.35 -12.28
C LEU A 92 5.19 -15.79 -12.65
N ASP A 93 6.15 -16.68 -12.46
CA ASP A 93 5.92 -18.13 -12.43
C ASP A 93 5.73 -18.63 -10.99
N ASP A 94 5.34 -19.89 -10.85
CA ASP A 94 5.11 -20.50 -9.53
C ASP A 94 6.38 -20.47 -8.65
N ALA A 95 7.56 -20.64 -9.25
CA ALA A 95 8.83 -20.60 -8.54
C ALA A 95 9.13 -19.20 -7.97
N ALA A 96 8.75 -18.14 -8.69
CA ALA A 96 8.90 -16.77 -8.24
C ALA A 96 8.05 -16.44 -7.01
N LEU A 97 6.91 -17.11 -6.82
CA LEU A 97 6.05 -16.93 -5.64
C LEU A 97 6.66 -17.46 -4.34
N ASP A 98 7.55 -18.45 -4.44
CA ASP A 98 8.24 -19.02 -3.28
C ASP A 98 9.56 -18.31 -2.95
N ARG A 99 10.01 -17.39 -3.81
CA ARG A 99 11.22 -16.60 -3.59
C ARG A 99 11.04 -15.62 -2.44
N VAL A 100 11.98 -15.63 -1.49
CA VAL A 100 12.05 -14.63 -0.40
C VAL A 100 12.95 -13.46 -0.81
N PRO A 101 12.43 -12.23 -1.01
CA PRO A 101 13.26 -11.08 -1.37
C PRO A 101 14.13 -10.58 -0.19
N ASP A 102 15.35 -10.13 -0.48
CA ASP A 102 16.22 -9.45 0.51
C ASP A 102 15.79 -7.99 0.71
N THR A 103 14.59 -7.81 1.26
CA THR A 103 13.96 -6.49 1.46
C THR A 103 14.81 -5.57 2.34
N ARG A 104 15.65 -6.13 3.22
CA ARG A 104 16.55 -5.38 4.10
C ARG A 104 17.68 -4.74 3.30
N SER A 105 18.42 -5.53 2.52
CA SER A 105 19.51 -5.01 1.69
C SER A 105 18.97 -4.01 0.67
N HIS A 106 17.85 -4.31 0.02
CA HIS A 106 17.23 -3.42 -0.95
C HIS A 106 16.83 -2.08 -0.34
N GLY A 107 16.18 -2.11 0.83
CA GLY A 107 15.65 -0.92 1.49
C GLY A 107 16.71 0.06 2.00
N THR A 108 17.95 -0.37 2.20
CA THR A 108 19.05 0.49 2.69
C THR A 108 19.85 1.19 1.60
N ARG A 109 19.65 0.82 0.32
CA ARG A 109 20.44 1.33 -0.81
C ARG A 109 20.06 2.75 -1.25
N LEU A 110 18.84 3.20 -0.94
CA LEU A 110 18.33 4.50 -1.40
C LEU A 110 18.45 5.57 -0.30
N PRO A 111 19.10 6.73 -0.57
CA PRO A 111 19.31 7.78 0.43
C PRO A 111 18.02 8.30 1.07
N GLN A 112 16.93 8.49 0.32
CA GLN A 112 15.64 8.96 0.86
C GLN A 112 14.98 8.00 1.87
N HIS A 113 15.50 6.77 1.99
CA HIS A 113 15.02 5.77 2.94
C HIS A 113 15.83 5.72 4.24
N GLN A 114 16.86 6.56 4.34
CA GLN A 114 17.76 6.65 5.50
C GLN A 114 17.31 7.75 6.48
N THR A 115 16.01 8.05 6.56
CA THR A 115 15.46 9.10 7.43
C THR A 115 15.75 8.82 8.91
N PRO A 116 16.38 9.77 9.65
CA PRO A 116 16.52 9.69 11.09
C PRO A 116 15.14 9.61 11.75
N GLY A 117 14.84 8.51 12.42
CA GLY A 117 13.53 8.29 13.05
C GLY A 117 12.73 7.11 12.51
N LEU A 118 13.15 6.46 11.41
CA LEU A 118 12.65 5.12 11.08
C LEU A 118 13.09 4.18 12.23
N PRO A 119 12.22 3.83 13.19
CA PRO A 119 12.70 3.31 14.45
C PRO A 119 13.38 1.97 14.20
N ARG A 120 14.47 1.67 14.93
CA ARG A 120 15.00 0.31 15.07
C ARG A 120 13.91 -0.72 15.44
N ARG A 121 12.71 -0.29 15.89
CA ARG A 121 11.51 -1.12 16.11
C ARG A 121 10.70 -1.49 14.86
N GLY A 122 10.84 -0.78 13.72
CA GLY A 122 10.36 -1.26 12.42
C GLY A 122 11.06 -2.56 11.98
N ARG A 123 12.25 -2.84 12.55
CA ARG A 123 12.98 -4.11 12.37
C ARG A 123 12.35 -5.31 13.10
N ARG A 124 11.29 -5.11 13.91
CA ARG A 124 10.56 -6.19 14.61
C ARG A 124 9.17 -6.49 14.04
N HIS A 125 8.60 -5.65 13.16
CA HIS A 125 7.30 -5.93 12.53
C HIS A 125 7.41 -6.61 11.16
N VAL A 126 8.63 -6.74 10.63
CA VAL A 126 8.99 -7.77 9.65
C VAL A 126 9.58 -8.99 10.38
N ARG A 127 9.01 -9.36 11.54
CA ARG A 127 9.25 -10.69 12.11
C ARG A 127 8.13 -11.59 11.63
N HIS A 128 8.49 -12.49 10.72
CA HIS A 128 7.86 -13.79 10.48
C HIS A 128 6.44 -13.97 11.06
N ALA A 129 5.43 -13.28 10.52
CA ALA A 129 4.29 -14.07 10.09
C ALA A 129 4.85 -14.83 8.89
N GLY A 130 5.35 -16.05 9.13
CA GLY A 130 5.91 -16.88 8.06
C GLY A 130 4.96 -16.85 6.88
N VAL A 131 5.47 -16.87 5.66
CA VAL A 131 4.69 -16.81 4.41
C VAL A 131 3.45 -17.72 4.48
N GLU A 132 3.54 -18.84 5.20
CA GLU A 132 2.43 -19.75 5.58
C GLU A 132 1.28 -19.14 6.41
N ALA A 133 1.57 -18.33 7.42
CA ALA A 133 0.55 -17.66 8.22
C ALA A 133 -0.21 -16.59 7.40
N ALA A 134 0.52 -15.88 6.53
CA ALA A 134 -0.08 -14.92 5.59
C ALA A 134 -0.90 -15.64 4.51
N ARG A 135 -0.37 -16.72 3.91
CA ARG A 135 -1.12 -17.60 2.99
C ARG A 135 -2.39 -18.14 3.63
N ARG A 136 -2.34 -18.66 4.88
CA ARG A 136 -3.52 -19.15 5.60
C ARG A 136 -4.55 -18.08 5.92
N ALA A 137 -4.13 -16.84 6.15
CA ALA A 137 -5.04 -15.73 6.44
C ALA A 137 -5.75 -15.22 5.18
N VAL A 138 -5.06 -15.21 4.04
CA VAL A 138 -5.57 -14.66 2.76
C VAL A 138 -6.31 -15.72 1.94
N LEU A 139 -5.83 -16.97 1.93
CA LEU A 139 -6.35 -18.05 1.07
C LEU A 139 -7.36 -18.99 1.77
N ARG A 140 -7.64 -18.82 3.07
CA ARG A 140 -8.75 -19.58 3.68
C ARG A 140 -10.07 -19.07 3.11
N PRO A 141 -10.90 -19.92 2.50
CA PRO A 141 -12.30 -19.57 2.27
C PRO A 141 -12.88 -19.24 3.65
N ARG A 142 -13.44 -18.04 3.83
CA ARG A 142 -14.22 -17.69 5.03
C ARG A 142 -15.51 -18.52 5.03
N ALA A 143 -15.41 -19.81 5.35
CA ALA A 143 -16.55 -20.71 5.47
C ALA A 143 -17.52 -20.28 6.58
N ARG A 144 -17.09 -19.41 7.51
CA ARG A 144 -17.94 -18.84 8.57
C ARG A 144 -18.67 -17.55 8.21
N ALA A 145 -18.28 -16.84 7.14
CA ALA A 145 -19.02 -15.65 6.70
C ALA A 145 -20.24 -16.01 5.83
N ARG A 146 -20.15 -17.08 5.03
CA ARG A 146 -21.27 -17.54 4.19
C ARG A 146 -22.51 -17.98 4.97
N ARG A 147 -22.38 -18.49 6.21
CA ARG A 147 -23.55 -18.90 7.02
C ARG A 147 -24.31 -17.75 7.67
N ARG A 148 -23.73 -16.56 7.82
CA ARG A 148 -24.47 -15.38 8.30
C ARG A 148 -25.18 -14.66 7.14
N ASP A 149 -24.50 -14.48 6.01
CA ASP A 149 -25.11 -13.80 4.86
C ASP A 149 -26.21 -14.62 4.18
N GLN A 150 -26.13 -15.96 4.18
CA GLN A 150 -27.22 -16.80 3.64
C GLN A 150 -28.39 -17.01 4.61
N GLY A 151 -28.20 -16.78 5.91
CA GLY A 151 -29.27 -16.86 6.91
C GLY A 151 -30.11 -15.57 6.96
N GLU A 152 -29.49 -14.41 6.79
CA GLU A 152 -30.19 -13.12 6.83
C GLU A 152 -30.93 -12.80 5.52
N LEU A 153 -30.45 -13.29 4.37
CA LEU A 153 -31.16 -13.15 3.09
C LEU A 153 -32.37 -14.10 2.95
N ALA A 154 -32.40 -15.23 3.66
CA ALA A 154 -33.55 -16.13 3.68
C ALA A 154 -34.69 -15.63 4.58
N GLY A 155 -34.36 -14.96 5.71
CA GLY A 155 -35.36 -14.39 6.62
C GLY A 155 -36.03 -13.12 6.10
N ALA A 156 -35.29 -12.27 5.38
CA ALA A 156 -35.82 -11.02 4.83
C ALA A 156 -36.72 -11.22 3.59
N ALA A 157 -36.54 -12.31 2.84
CA ALA A 157 -37.38 -12.64 1.68
C ALA A 157 -38.75 -13.24 2.07
N PHE A 158 -38.85 -13.95 3.20
CA PHE A 158 -40.12 -14.55 3.65
C PHE A 158 -41.05 -13.57 4.38
N ALA A 159 -40.53 -12.51 4.99
CA ALA A 159 -41.36 -11.55 5.73
C ALA A 159 -42.13 -10.54 4.85
N ARG A 160 -41.83 -10.47 3.53
CA ARG A 160 -42.47 -9.54 2.60
C ARG A 160 -43.63 -10.15 1.79
N VAL A 161 -43.81 -11.46 1.85
CA VAL A 161 -44.92 -12.17 1.16
C VAL A 161 -46.11 -12.44 2.09
N ALA A 162 -45.93 -12.33 3.42
CA ALA A 162 -47.00 -12.58 4.41
C ALA A 162 -47.71 -11.30 4.94
N ARG A 163 -47.60 -10.16 4.24
CA ARG A 163 -48.39 -8.94 4.51
C ARG A 163 -49.11 -8.43 3.25
N GLY A 164 -49.59 -9.36 2.43
CA GLY A 164 -50.68 -9.15 1.49
C GLY A 164 -51.99 -9.55 2.16
#